data_AF-A0A6G3LEP8-F1
#
_entry.id   AF-A0A6G3LEP8-F1
#
_cell.length_a   1.000
_cell.length_b   1.000
_cell.length_c   1.000
_cell.angle_alpha   90.00
_cell.angle_beta   90.00
_cell.angle_gamma   90.00
#
_symmetry.space_group_name_H-M   'P 1'
#
loop_
_entity.id
_entity.type
_entity.pdbx_description
1 polymer ?
#
loop_
_entity_poly.entity_id
_entity_poly.type
_entity_poly.pdbx_seq_one_letter_code
_entity_poly.pdbx_strand_id
1 'polypeptide(L)'
;MTDEVERLKNEIINLIDENSSNWIKAAFFSDEVIEVIMEALYSKWESNMETGRPIDYATEDQLKIMLKKAQQYASMGQEEAMRIALKRMGE
;
A
#
# COMPACT_ATOMS: atom_id res chain seq x y z
N MET A 1 7.98 14.18 16.52
CA MET A 1 6.82 13.32 16.19
C MET A 1 6.75 12.99 14.69
N THR A 2 7.79 13.26 13.90
CA THR A 2 7.86 13.00 12.45
C THR A 2 8.58 11.68 12.11
N ASP A 3 9.41 11.17 13.03
CA ASP A 3 10.25 9.99 12.78
C ASP A 3 9.45 8.69 12.62
N GLU A 4 8.35 8.52 13.37
CA GLU A 4 7.54 7.30 13.29
C GLU A 4 6.79 7.20 11.97
N VAL A 5 6.14 8.30 11.53
CA VAL A 5 5.44 8.39 10.25
C VAL A 5 6.39 8.08 9.10
N GLU A 6 7.57 8.69 9.10
CA GLU A 6 8.55 8.48 8.03
C GLU A 6 9.09 7.04 8.04
N ARG A 7 9.29 6.45 9.23
CA ARG A 7 9.65 5.03 9.36
C ARG A 7 8.58 4.12 8.76
N LEU A 8 7.30 4.37 9.06
CA LEU A 8 6.19 3.56 8.55
C LEU A 8 6.10 3.62 7.03
N LYS A 9 6.22 4.82 6.45
CA LYS A 9 6.24 5.00 4.98
C LYS A 9 7.37 4.21 4.33
N ASN A 10 8.59 4.38 4.84
CA ASN A 10 9.76 3.69 4.30
C ASN A 10 9.63 2.17 4.40
N GLU A 11 9.06 1.65 5.49
CA GLU A 11 8.85 0.21 5.64
C GLU A 11 7.80 -0.32 4.64
N ILE A 12 6.70 0.41 4.41
CA ILE A 12 5.71 0.04 3.37
C ILE A 12 6.35 0.03 1.99
N ILE A 13 7.11 1.07 1.65
CA ILE A 13 7.80 1.19 0.36
C ILE A 13 8.76 0.02 0.16
N ASN A 14 9.55 -0.32 1.18
CA ASN A 14 10.49 -1.44 1.10
C ASN A 14 9.79 -2.80 0.95
N LEU A 15 8.67 -3.00 1.66
CA LEU A 15 7.94 -4.28 1.64
C LEU A 15 7.15 -4.51 0.35
N ILE A 16 6.66 -3.43 -0.28
CA ILE A 16 5.77 -3.50 -1.44
C ILE A 16 6.43 -2.93 -2.68
N ASP A 17 6.78 -1.64 -2.69
CA ASP A 17 7.29 -0.95 -3.89
C ASP A 17 8.64 -1.51 -4.35
N GLU A 18 9.54 -1.79 -3.40
CA GLU A 18 10.84 -2.43 -3.68
C GLU A 18 10.77 -3.95 -3.78
N ASN A 19 9.61 -4.56 -3.54
CA ASN A 19 9.46 -6.01 -3.62
C ASN A 19 9.72 -6.50 -5.05
N SER A 20 10.51 -7.56 -5.18
CA SER A 20 10.78 -8.18 -6.48
C SER A 20 9.55 -8.84 -7.13
N SER A 21 8.53 -9.19 -6.34
CA SER A 21 7.33 -9.85 -6.85
C SER A 21 6.26 -8.85 -7.25
N ASN A 22 6.00 -8.73 -8.56
CA ASN A 22 4.88 -7.96 -9.07
C ASN A 22 3.52 -8.50 -8.59
N TRP A 23 3.44 -9.79 -8.26
CA TRP A 23 2.22 -10.39 -7.72
C TRP A 23 1.92 -9.94 -6.30
N ILE A 24 2.95 -9.78 -5.46
CA ILE A 24 2.78 -9.22 -4.11
C ILE A 24 2.28 -7.78 -4.19
N LYS A 25 2.85 -6.98 -5.10
CA LYS A 25 2.39 -5.60 -5.35
C LYS A 25 0.94 -5.57 -5.79
N ALA A 26 0.60 -6.36 -6.81
CA ALA A 26 -0.76 -6.43 -7.32
C ALA A 26 -1.75 -6.88 -6.23
N ALA A 27 -1.42 -7.92 -5.47
CA ALA A 27 -2.28 -8.41 -4.39
C ALA A 27 -2.49 -7.37 -3.28
N PHE A 28 -1.44 -6.62 -2.92
CA PHE A 28 -1.53 -5.54 -1.93
C PHE A 28 -2.44 -4.39 -2.41
N PHE A 29 -2.23 -3.90 -3.63
CA PHE A 29 -3.03 -2.81 -4.17
C PHE A 29 -4.47 -3.22 -4.53
N SER A 30 -4.75 -4.52 -4.64
CA SER A 30 -6.10 -5.08 -4.80
C SER A 30 -6.80 -5.44 -3.48
N ASP A 31 -6.21 -5.15 -2.32
CA ASP A 31 -6.89 -5.29 -1.04
C ASP A 31 -7.89 -4.14 -0.83
N GLU A 32 -9.15 -4.45 -0.52
CA GLU A 32 -10.22 -3.44 -0.38
C GLU A 32 -9.89 -2.36 0.64
N VAL A 33 -9.19 -2.69 1.73
CA VAL A 33 -8.80 -1.72 2.74
C VAL A 33 -7.71 -0.80 2.20
N ILE A 34 -6.76 -1.34 1.44
CA ILE A 34 -5.70 -0.56 0.80
C ILE A 34 -6.28 0.33 -0.29
N GLU A 35 -7.18 -0.19 -1.11
CA GLU A 35 -7.84 0.57 -2.18
C GLU A 35 -8.55 1.80 -1.62
N VAL A 36 -9.40 1.62 -0.60
CA VAL A 36 -10.11 2.73 0.07
C VAL A 36 -9.15 3.76 0.66
N ILE A 37 -8.05 3.31 1.27
CA ILE A 37 -7.03 4.23 1.78
C ILE A 37 -6.39 5.00 0.62
N MET A 38 -5.93 4.30 -0.42
CA MET A 38 -5.27 4.91 -1.57
C MET A 38 -6.17 5.91 -2.28
N GLU A 39 -7.44 5.61 -2.51
CA GLU A 39 -8.40 6.56 -3.09
C GLU A 39 -8.50 7.85 -2.27
N ALA A 40 -8.60 7.73 -0.94
CA ALA A 40 -8.62 8.89 -0.06
C ALA A 40 -7.31 9.69 -0.09
N LEU A 41 -6.17 9.01 -0.26
CA LEU A 41 -4.86 9.66 -0.38
C LEU A 41 -4.70 10.38 -1.72
N TYR A 42 -5.09 9.75 -2.82
CA TYR A 42 -5.09 10.35 -4.15
C TYR A 42 -6.00 11.57 -4.20
N SER A 43 -7.23 11.48 -3.68
CA SER A 43 -8.16 12.61 -3.64
C SER A 43 -7.58 13.81 -2.86
N LYS A 44 -6.88 13.56 -1.75
CA LYS A 44 -6.16 14.61 -1.00
C LYS A 44 -4.99 15.17 -1.80
N TRP A 45 -4.19 14.33 -2.43
CA TRP A 45 -3.04 14.73 -3.22
C TRP A 45 -3.45 15.61 -4.41
N GLU A 46 -4.48 15.20 -5.16
CA GLU A 46 -5.08 15.99 -6.25
C GLU A 46 -5.61 17.33 -5.75
N SER A 47 -6.35 17.33 -4.62
CA SER A 47 -6.85 18.56 -3.98
C SER A 47 -5.74 19.50 -3.52
N ASN A 48 -4.51 19.00 -3.37
CA ASN A 48 -3.31 19.76 -3.00
C ASN A 48 -2.36 19.98 -4.21
N MET A 49 -2.91 20.07 -5.42
CA MET A 49 -2.18 20.32 -6.66
C MET A 49 -1.06 19.30 -6.91
N GLU A 50 -1.29 18.05 -6.51
CA GLU A 50 -0.36 16.94 -6.76
C GLU A 50 1.04 17.16 -6.12
N THR A 51 1.10 17.93 -5.04
CA THR A 51 2.37 18.21 -4.35
C THR A 51 2.86 17.00 -3.56
N GLY A 52 4.11 16.58 -3.73
CA GLY A 52 4.65 15.42 -2.98
C GLY A 52 4.10 14.08 -3.50
N ARG A 53 3.95 13.08 -2.61
CA ARG A 53 3.42 11.75 -2.95
C ARG A 53 2.08 11.50 -2.25
N PRO A 54 1.17 10.67 -2.79
CA PRO A 54 -0.09 10.33 -2.13
C PRO A 54 0.09 9.83 -0.67
N ILE A 55 1.13 9.01 -0.43
CA ILE A 55 1.45 8.48 0.90
C ILE A 55 1.84 9.58 1.92
N ASP A 56 2.23 10.77 1.47
CA ASP A 56 2.52 11.90 2.36
C ASP A 56 1.26 12.49 3.01
N TYR A 57 0.09 12.23 2.42
CA TYR A 57 -1.21 12.66 2.93
C TYR A 57 -1.86 11.64 3.87
N ALA A 58 -1.16 10.53 4.14
CA ALA A 58 -1.63 9.47 5.01
C ALA A 58 -1.50 9.86 6.48
N THR A 59 -2.54 9.53 7.25
CA THR A 59 -2.46 9.62 8.71
C THR A 59 -1.61 8.47 9.26
N GLU A 60 -1.10 8.64 10.47
CA GLU A 60 -0.34 7.59 11.17
C GLU A 60 -1.13 6.27 11.30
N ASP A 61 -2.43 6.34 11.61
CA ASP A 61 -3.31 5.16 11.66
C ASP A 61 -3.44 4.47 10.29
N GLN A 62 -3.62 5.25 9.21
CA GLN A 62 -3.67 4.71 7.86
C GLN A 62 -2.36 4.01 7.50
N LEU A 63 -1.22 4.60 7.85
CA LEU A 63 0.10 4.00 7.65
C LEU A 63 0.27 2.72 8.47
N LYS A 64 -0.22 2.67 9.72
CA LYS A 64 -0.19 1.43 10.53
C LYS A 64 -1.02 0.31 9.91
N ILE A 65 -2.19 0.64 9.36
CA ILE A 65 -3.05 -0.33 8.64
C ILE A 65 -2.35 -0.82 7.37
N MET A 66 -1.84 0.09 6.55
CA MET A 66 -1.12 -0.23 5.33
C MET A 66 0.11 -1.09 5.62
N LEU A 67 0.88 -0.77 6.66
CA LEU A 67 2.06 -1.55 7.04
C LEU A 67 1.69 -2.97 7.47
N LYS A 68 0.64 -3.13 8.29
CA LYS A 68 0.18 -4.46 8.71
C LYS A 68 -0.19 -5.32 7.50
N LYS A 69 -0.92 -4.75 6.53
CA LYS A 69 -1.26 -5.43 5.27
C LYS A 69 0.00 -5.71 4.44
N ALA A 70 0.91 -4.75 4.34
CA ALA A 70 2.15 -4.90 3.59
C ALA A 70 3.00 -6.07 4.12
N GLN A 71 3.13 -6.17 5.45
CA GLN A 71 3.82 -7.30 6.10
C GLN A 71 3.11 -8.63 5.83
N GLN A 72 1.77 -8.65 5.86
CA GLN A 72 1.01 -9.85 5.50
C GLN A 72 1.33 -10.29 4.07
N TYR A 73 1.12 -9.43 3.08
CA TYR A 73 1.35 -9.76 1.67
C TYR A 73 2.83 -10.05 1.35
N ALA A 74 3.78 -9.33 1.94
CA ALA A 74 5.20 -9.57 1.75
C ALA A 74 5.67 -10.92 2.31
N SER A 75 4.98 -11.43 3.35
CA SER A 75 5.24 -12.76 3.90
C SER A 75 4.56 -13.90 3.12
N MET A 76 3.67 -13.58 2.17
CA MET A 76 2.96 -14.58 1.37
C MET A 76 3.84 -15.16 0.27
N GLY A 77 3.57 -16.42 -0.08
CA GLY A 77 4.17 -17.05 -1.26
C GLY A 77 3.68 -16.38 -2.55
N GLN A 78 4.55 -16.28 -3.56
CA GLN A 78 4.21 -15.64 -4.83
C GLN A 78 3.00 -16.28 -5.53
N GLU A 79 2.84 -17.59 -5.44
CA GLU A 79 1.69 -18.31 -6.00
C GLU A 79 0.38 -17.89 -5.32
N GLU A 80 0.39 -17.68 -4.01
CA GLU A 80 -0.80 -17.23 -3.27
C GLU A 80 -1.14 -15.78 -3.59
N ALA A 81 -0.14 -14.90 -3.64
CA ALA A 81 -0.31 -13.51 -4.06
C ALA A 81 -0.87 -13.42 -5.49
N MET A 82 -0.37 -14.25 -6.41
CA MET A 82 -0.86 -14.33 -7.79
C MET A 82 -2.34 -14.75 -7.83
N ARG A 83 -2.74 -15.75 -7.04
CA ARG A 83 -4.15 -16.20 -6.99
C ARG A 83 -5.09 -15.10 -6.49
N ILE A 84 -4.66 -14.34 -5.49
CA ILE A 84 -5.44 -13.20 -4.97
C ILE A 84 -5.55 -12.10 -6.02
N ALA A 85 -4.43 -11.70 -6.63
CA ALA A 85 -4.40 -10.68 -7.66
C ALA A 85 -5.26 -11.05 -8.87
N LEU A 86 -5.14 -12.29 -9.37
CA LEU A 86 -5.92 -12.77 -10.51
C LEU A 86 -7.42 -12.88 -10.22
N LYS A 87 -7.79 -13.27 -9.00
CA LYS A 87 -9.21 -13.32 -8.61
C LYS A 87 -9.86 -11.95 -8.74
N ARG A 88 -9.18 -10.90 -8.28
CA ARG A 88 -9.68 -9.51 -8.34
C ARG A 88 -9.69 -8.92 -9.75
N MET A 89 -8.76 -9.33 -10.62
CA MET A 89 -8.73 -8.87 -12.02
C MET A 89 -9.80 -9.50 -12.92
N GLY A 90 -10.45 -10.58 -12.45
CA GLY A 90 -11.50 -11.29 -13.19
C GLY A 90 -12.93 -11.02 -12.71
N GLU A 91 -13.10 -10.17 -11.69
CA GLU A 91 -14.40 -9.63 -11.23
C GLU A 91 -14.72 -8.32 -11.96
#